data_AF-A0A818FNE8-F1
#
_entry.id   AF-A0A818FNE8-F1
#
_cell.length_a   1.000
_cell.length_b   1.000
_cell.length_c   1.000
_cell.angle_alpha   90.00
_cell.angle_beta   90.00
_cell.angle_gamma   90.00
#
_symmetry.space_group_name_H-M   'P 1'
#
loop_
_entity.id
_entity.type
_entity.pdbx_description
1 polymer ?
#
loop_
_entity_poly.entity_id
_entity_poly.type
_entity_poly.pdbx_seq_one_letter_code
_entity_poly.pdbx_strand_id
1 'polypeptide(L)' 'FDYKAFDKREQTKVGDIVLLKKRPTLECRYPLERYEISEIVYELGRIKDPLTGRRCNGLRYLDESFVAHERE' A
#
# COMPACT_ATOMS: atom_id res chain seq x y z
N PHE A 1 -0.66 -4.43 -19.47
CA PHE A 1 -1.22 -5.72 -19.06
C PHE A 1 -1.65 -5.56 -17.62
N ASP A 2 -2.94 -5.65 -17.35
CA ASP A 2 -3.49 -5.34 -16.03
C ASP A 2 -3.70 -6.65 -15.26
N TYR A 3 -3.31 -6.65 -13.99
CA TYR A 3 -3.60 -7.75 -13.08
C TYR A 3 -4.94 -7.51 -12.41
N LYS A 4 -5.76 -8.56 -12.32
CA LYS A 4 -6.96 -8.55 -11.50
C LYS A 4 -6.65 -9.22 -10.16
N ALA A 5 -7.14 -8.62 -9.08
CA ALA A 5 -6.98 -9.13 -7.74
C ALA A 5 -8.31 -9.03 -7.00
N PHE A 6 -8.54 -10.00 -6.12
CA PHE A 6 -9.68 -10.01 -5.22
C PHE A 6 -9.42 -9.06 -4.03
N ASP A 7 -10.24 -8.03 -3.87
CA ASP A 7 -10.24 -7.17 -2.69
C ASP A 7 -11.28 -7.71 -1.69
N LYS A 8 -10.80 -8.44 -0.67
CA LYS A 8 -11.67 -9.08 0.32
C LYS A 8 -12.42 -8.09 1.21
N ARG A 9 -11.86 -6.90 1.45
CA ARG A 9 -12.39 -5.93 2.41
C ARG A 9 -13.02 -4.70 1.74
N GLU A 10 -12.85 -4.56 0.43
CA GLU A 10 -13.32 -3.41 -0.36
C GLU A 10 -12.83 -2.07 0.22
N GLN A 11 -11.57 -2.07 0.70
CA GLN A 11 -10.95 -0.90 1.35
C GLN A 11 -10.03 -0.12 0.41
N THR A 12 -9.76 -0.65 -0.78
CA THR A 12 -8.83 -0.03 -1.72
C THR A 12 -9.46 1.13 -2.48
N LYS A 13 -8.65 2.16 -2.72
CA LYS A 13 -9.02 3.33 -3.53
C LYS A 13 -8.18 3.38 -4.79
N VAL A 14 -8.71 4.03 -5.81
CA VAL A 14 -7.95 4.32 -7.03
C VAL A 14 -6.71 5.15 -6.67
N GLY A 15 -5.53 4.63 -6.97
CA GLY A 15 -4.23 5.26 -6.70
C GLY A 15 -3.50 4.77 -5.46
N ASP A 16 -4.10 3.89 -4.64
CA ASP A 16 -3.37 3.20 -3.57
C ASP A 16 -2.29 2.27 -4.17
N ILE A 17 -1.17 2.16 -3.45
CA ILE A 17 -0.14 1.16 -3.76
C ILE A 17 -0.40 -0.05 -2.88
N VAL A 18 -0.66 -1.19 -3.52
CA VAL A 18 -1.10 -2.42 -2.86
C VAL A 18 -0.15 -3.58 -3.12
N LEU A 19 -0.07 -4.50 -2.16
CA LEU A 19 0.65 -5.76 -2.32
C LEU A 19 -0.31 -6.84 -2.80
N LEU A 20 -0.01 -7.43 -3.97
CA LEU A 20 -0.73 -8.59 -4.48
C LEU A 20 -0.08 -9.88 -4.01
N LYS A 21 -0.89 -10.78 -3.45
CA LYS A 21 -0.48 -12.13 -3.08
C LYS A 21 -1.15 -13.14 -4.00
N LYS A 22 -0.38 -14.10 -4.49
CA LYS A 22 -0.93 -15.18 -5.30
C LYS A 22 -1.80 -16.09 -4.43
N ARG A 23 -3.04 -16.34 -4.88
CA ARG A 23 -3.97 -17.25 -4.19
C ARG A 23 -3.63 -18.71 -4.50
N PRO A 24 -3.88 -19.64 -3.57
CA PRO A 24 -3.80 -21.07 -3.86
C PRO A 24 -4.76 -21.44 -5.00
N THR A 25 -4.31 -22.21 -5.98
CA THR A 25 -5.13 -22.55 -7.17
C THR A 25 -6.46 -23.23 -6.80
N LEU A 26 -6.48 -23.99 -5.69
CA LEU A 26 -7.68 -24.66 -5.19
C LEU A 26 -8.79 -23.69 -4.74
N GLU A 27 -8.45 -22.45 -4.43
CA GLU A 27 -9.40 -21.43 -3.96
C GLU A 27 -9.89 -20.49 -5.08
N CYS A 28 -9.32 -20.63 -6.29
CA CYS A 28 -9.65 -19.80 -7.44
C CYS A 28 -10.80 -20.45 -8.22
N ARG A 29 -11.97 -19.80 -8.25
CA ARG A 29 -13.09 -20.24 -9.12
C ARG A 29 -12.86 -19.86 -10.58
N TYR A 30 -12.19 -18.74 -10.80
CA TYR A 30 -11.93 -18.21 -12.15
C TYR A 30 -10.45 -17.89 -12.36
N PRO A 31 -9.94 -17.94 -13.60
CA PRO A 31 -8.55 -17.59 -13.92
C PRO A 31 -8.15 -16.16 -13.53
N LEU A 32 -9.12 -15.27 -13.31
CA LEU A 32 -8.89 -13.88 -12.91
C LEU A 32 -8.72 -13.73 -11.40
N GLU A 33 -9.05 -14.75 -10.61
CA GLU A 33 -8.93 -14.74 -9.15
C GLU A 33 -7.55 -15.21 -8.68
N ARG A 34 -6.52 -15.14 -9.53
CA ARG A 34 -5.18 -15.65 -9.19
C ARG A 34 -4.44 -14.84 -8.13
N TYR A 35 -4.89 -13.62 -7.87
CA TYR A 35 -4.30 -12.73 -6.86
C TYR A 35 -5.35 -12.22 -5.88
N GLU A 36 -4.94 -11.97 -4.66
CA GLU A 36 -5.68 -11.22 -3.64
C GLU A 36 -4.86 -9.99 -3.23
N ILE A 37 -5.55 -8.97 -2.76
CA ILE A 37 -4.91 -7.83 -2.11
C ILE A 37 -4.58 -8.22 -0.67
N SER A 38 -3.29 -8.34 -0.38
CA SER A 38 -2.81 -8.72 0.96
C SER A 38 -2.80 -7.52 1.90
N GLU A 39 -2.34 -6.36 1.41
CA GLU A 39 -2.24 -5.12 2.18
C GLU A 39 -2.21 -3.89 1.27
N ILE A 40 -2.65 -2.76 1.83
CA ILE A 40 -2.43 -1.42 1.27
C ILE A 40 -1.10 -0.93 1.83
N VAL A 41 -0.05 -0.94 1.01
CA VAL A 41 1.30 -0.53 1.42
C VAL A 41 1.35 0.98 1.59
N TYR A 42 0.77 1.72 0.63
CA TYR A 42 0.65 3.17 0.71
C TYR A 42 -0.76 3.62 0.33
N GLU A 43 -1.48 4.20 1.29
CA GLU A 43 -2.79 4.83 1.07
C GLU A 43 -2.59 6.21 0.42
N LEU A 44 -3.29 6.45 -0.68
CA LEU A 44 -3.25 7.72 -1.39
C LEU A 44 -3.65 8.88 -0.47
N GLY A 45 -2.78 9.88 -0.38
CA GLY A 45 -2.98 11.07 0.45
C GLY A 45 -2.74 10.86 1.96
N ARG A 46 -2.42 9.65 2.41
CA ARG A 46 -2.14 9.31 3.82
C ARG A 46 -0.91 8.41 3.98
N ILE A 47 0.09 8.64 3.12
CA ILE A 47 1.34 7.89 3.10
C ILE A 47 2.08 8.07 4.43
N LYS A 48 2.57 6.96 4.97
CA LYS A 48 3.54 6.93 6.06
C LYS A 48 4.87 6.44 5.50
N ASP A 49 5.94 7.16 5.83
CA ASP A 49 7.30 6.72 5.52
C ASP A 49 7.59 5.42 6.30
N PRO A 50 7.96 4.32 5.62
CA PRO A 50 8.20 3.03 6.27
C PRO A 50 9.41 3.07 7.23
N LEU A 51 10.35 3.99 7.06
CA LEU A 51 11.54 4.08 7.92
C LEU A 51 11.24 4.77 9.25
N THR A 52 10.42 5.82 9.22
CA THR A 52 10.16 6.66 10.40
C THR A 52 8.75 6.50 10.97
N GLY A 53 7.82 5.92 10.21
CA GLY A 53 6.39 5.84 10.55
C GLY A 53 5.63 7.16 10.43
N ARG A 54 6.31 8.26 10.04
CA ARG A 54 5.76 9.62 9.98
C ARG A 54 4.94 9.85 8.72
N ARG A 55 3.95 10.73 8.79
CA ARG A 55 3.16 11.08 7.60
C ARG A 55 4.00 11.95 6.68
N CYS A 56 3.96 11.68 5.39
CA CYS A 56 4.71 12.44 4.40
C CYS A 56 3.87 12.77 3.15
N ASN A 57 4.26 13.85 2.48
CA ASN A 57 3.80 14.21 1.15
C ASN A 57 5.02 14.48 0.26
N GLY A 58 5.30 13.55 -0.65
CA GLY A 58 6.54 13.55 -1.42
C GLY A 58 7.75 13.47 -0.50
N LEU A 59 8.60 14.49 -0.55
CA LEU A 59 9.86 14.55 0.22
C LEU A 59 9.72 15.27 1.58
N ARG A 60 8.51 15.70 1.96
CA ARG A 60 8.29 16.47 3.20
C ARG A 60 7.48 15.66 4.21
N TYR A 61 7.93 15.64 5.47
CA TYR A 61 7.11 15.17 6.58
C TYR A 61 6.02 16.20 6.92
N LEU A 62 4.84 15.70 7.28
CA LEU A 62 3.67 16.52 7.65
C LEU A 62 3.57 16.76 9.15
N ASP A 63 4.43 16.12 9.94
CA ASP A 63 4.47 16.26 11.38
C ASP A 63 5.18 17.58 11.75
N GLU A 64 4.54 18.43 12.56
CA GLU A 64 4.95 19.81 12.83
C GLU A 64 6.28 20.00 13.60
N SER A 65 7.00 18.93 13.95
CA SER A 65 8.13 19.00 14.90
C SER A 65 9.44 18.35 14.43
N PHE A 66 9.64 18.17 13.12
CA PHE A 66 10.92 17.64 12.63
C PHE A 66 12.02 18.71 12.73
N VAL A 67 12.66 18.81 13.88
CA VAL A 67 14.01 19.37 13.99
C VAL A 67 14.95 18.29 13.45
N ALA A 68 15.46 18.50 12.23
CA ALA A 68 16.55 17.68 11.74
C ALA A 68 17.76 17.93 12.64
N HIS A 69 18.08 16.98 13.52
CA HIS A 69 19.44 16.90 14.04
C HIS A 69 20.29 16.35 12.91
N GLU A 70 20.91 17.25 12.14
CA GLU A 70 22.06 16.91 11.32
C GLU A 70 23.09 16.25 12.24
N ARG A 71 23.38 14.96 11.98
CA ARG A 71 24.54 14.30 12.57
C ARG A 71 25.70 14.59 11.63
N GLU A 72 26.59 15.45 12.14
CA GLU A 72 27.98 15.74 11.77
C GLU A 72 28.31 16.04 10.29
#